data_AF-A0AAV6PCE0-F1
#
_entry.id   AF-A0AAV6PCE0-F1
#
_cell.length_a   1.000
_cell.length_b   1.000
_cell.length_c   1.000
_cell.angle_alpha   90.00
_cell.angle_beta   90.00
_cell.angle_gamma   90.00
#
_symmetry.space_group_name_H-M   'P 1'
#
loop_
_entity.id
_entity.type
_entity.pdbx_description
1 polymer ?
#
loop_
_entity_poly.entity_id
_entity_poly.type
_entity_poly.pdbx_seq_one_letter_code
_entity_poly.pdbx_strand_id
1 'polypeptide(L)'
;MADQRRSSSLLLTFVVYFSLWTTTTTASFFQLNQCFDECPANHLVSSFDVPCSGRCDTHGYSYYWCYTQDGWGYCSPGENIDYKGNKCQNTCAQYSVGYSCKLSTGRWNTCAPVKPKALTHNTRYMQKCIDDCQYHESGDYFWCHTENSWDYCSPLPDYTYRGESCRQGHSCGTHSYSYSWCYTSYHDDWDYCGIISPGECSYTDSFRRKRQTNNPSVLCTRRDDDDDDDDGKRRVTYFLENRERNNIASVNKKLCNEALDLINKWDNQRLNDQSRSNLIRSANFRIDNQGLCKMNNQRCYNLQVQLNKQRSAGESTTVSHIVVPVAMSAEYMRLAFKLSLEKQASVHVQVKEEAAPTSYSNQRCCRRRKY
;
A
#
# COMPACT_ATOMS: atom_id res chain seq x y z
N MET A 1 5.05 89.81 13.47
CA MET A 1 5.12 89.32 14.85
C MET A 1 5.52 87.86 14.79
N ALA A 2 6.69 87.54 15.37
CA ALA A 2 7.17 86.29 15.99
C ALA A 2 6.48 84.94 15.65
N ASP A 3 7.14 83.79 15.51
CA ASP A 3 8.56 83.40 15.47
C ASP A 3 8.63 81.92 15.04
N GLN A 4 9.79 81.48 14.56
CA GLN A 4 10.11 80.20 13.92
C GLN A 4 10.62 79.12 14.90
N ARG A 5 10.42 77.86 14.48
CA ARG A 5 11.28 76.66 14.64
C ARG A 5 11.53 76.06 16.04
N ARG A 6 11.31 74.73 16.12
CA ARG A 6 12.12 73.81 16.94
C ARG A 6 12.56 72.59 16.13
N SER A 7 13.88 72.41 16.08
CA SER A 7 14.63 71.20 15.72
C SER A 7 15.07 70.51 17.02
N SER A 8 15.25 69.19 17.01
CA SER A 8 16.32 68.50 17.78
C SER A 8 16.55 67.08 17.28
N SER A 9 17.77 66.82 16.82
CA SER A 9 18.37 65.50 16.61
C SER A 9 18.90 64.93 17.92
N LEU A 10 18.92 63.59 18.07
CA LEU A 10 19.80 62.92 19.03
C LEU A 10 20.45 61.68 18.40
N LEU A 11 21.76 61.60 18.64
CA LEU A 11 22.76 60.69 18.12
C LEU A 11 22.86 59.39 18.93
N LEU A 12 23.28 58.34 18.22
CA LEU A 12 23.76 57.04 18.69
C LEU A 12 25.05 57.15 19.53
N THR A 13 25.18 56.35 20.57
CA THR A 13 26.47 55.75 20.98
C THR A 13 26.23 54.57 21.93
N PHE A 14 26.74 53.38 21.61
CA PHE A 14 27.11 52.38 22.63
C PHE A 14 28.35 51.60 22.20
N VAL A 15 29.20 51.38 23.20
CA VAL A 15 30.61 51.02 23.16
C VAL A 15 30.82 49.51 23.13
N VAL A 16 31.86 49.10 22.40
CA VAL A 16 32.39 47.73 22.26
C VAL A 16 33.16 47.33 23.52
N TYR A 17 32.98 46.09 23.98
CA TYR A 17 33.96 45.39 24.81
C TYR A 17 34.32 44.04 24.20
N PHE A 18 35.62 43.84 23.98
CA PHE A 18 36.26 42.60 23.55
C PHE A 18 36.65 41.75 24.78
N SER A 19 36.45 40.44 24.70
CA SER A 19 37.33 39.47 25.34
C SER A 19 37.49 38.24 24.43
N LEU A 20 38.77 37.88 24.23
CA LEU A 20 39.28 36.78 23.41
C LEU A 20 39.49 35.51 24.28
N TRP A 21 39.80 34.40 23.58
CA TRP A 21 40.21 33.05 24.05
C TRP A 21 39.02 32.09 24.30
N THR A 22 38.92 30.87 23.76
CA THR A 22 39.79 30.03 22.93
C THR A 22 38.94 28.93 22.27
N THR A 23 39.48 28.37 21.19
CA THR A 23 39.03 27.23 20.37
C THR A 23 38.38 26.04 21.09
N THR A 24 37.24 25.57 20.57
CA THR A 24 36.92 24.14 20.48
C THR A 24 36.09 23.86 19.23
N THR A 25 36.77 23.31 18.23
CA THR A 25 36.37 22.19 17.35
C THR A 25 34.90 21.76 17.36
N THR A 26 34.27 21.91 16.19
CA THR A 26 33.41 20.92 15.51
C THR A 26 32.82 19.80 16.36
N ALA A 27 31.52 19.90 16.62
CA ALA A 27 30.64 18.75 16.71
C ALA A 27 29.34 19.10 15.98
N SER A 28 29.34 18.91 14.67
CA SER A 28 28.10 18.70 13.92
C SER A 28 27.48 17.43 14.46
N PHE A 29 26.52 17.58 15.38
CA PHE A 29 25.68 16.47 15.81
C PHE A 29 24.83 16.05 14.61
N PHE A 30 25.18 14.91 14.05
CA PHE A 30 24.45 14.23 13.01
C PHE A 30 22.97 14.07 13.39
N GLN A 31 22.13 14.70 12.57
CA GLN A 31 20.91 14.14 12.00
C GLN A 31 20.11 13.21 12.92
N LEU A 32 19.15 13.80 13.63
CA LEU A 32 18.05 13.08 14.27
C LEU A 32 17.45 12.08 13.27
N ASN A 33 17.30 10.83 13.73
CA ASN A 33 16.49 9.81 13.08
C ASN A 33 15.08 10.37 12.80
N GLN A 34 14.82 10.82 11.57
CA GLN A 34 13.46 11.13 11.12
C GLN A 34 12.76 9.79 10.88
N CYS A 35 11.98 9.35 11.87
CA CYS A 35 10.96 8.34 11.65
C CYS A 35 9.87 8.93 10.73
N PHE A 36 9.44 8.17 9.73
CA PHE A 36 8.19 8.47 9.03
C PHE A 36 7.03 7.90 9.86
N ASP A 37 5.95 8.68 9.98
CA ASP A 37 4.70 8.25 10.62
C ASP A 37 4.14 6.99 9.94
N GLU A 38 3.74 6.00 10.75
CA GLU A 38 2.88 4.84 10.43
C GLU A 38 3.25 4.03 9.17
N CYS A 39 3.70 2.78 9.36
CA CYS A 39 3.71 1.77 8.30
C CYS A 39 2.35 1.78 7.57
N PRO A 40 2.30 1.81 6.23
CA PRO A 40 1.04 1.87 5.51
C PRO A 40 0.22 0.61 5.82
N ALA A 41 -0.74 0.75 6.73
CA ALA A 41 -1.63 -0.30 7.16
C ALA A 41 -3.09 0.12 6.96
N ASN A 42 -3.93 -0.87 6.68
CA ASN A 42 -5.37 -0.76 6.72
C ASN A 42 -5.80 -1.03 8.17
N HIS A 43 -6.18 0.02 8.87
CA HIS A 43 -6.87 -0.12 10.15
C HIS A 43 -8.32 -0.49 9.87
N LEU A 44 -8.81 -1.51 10.56
CA LEU A 44 -10.20 -1.95 10.45
C LEU A 44 -10.92 -1.58 11.74
N VAL A 45 -12.24 -1.51 11.68
CA VAL A 45 -13.06 -1.36 12.88
C VAL A 45 -13.49 -2.71 13.43
N SER A 46 -13.44 -2.83 14.75
CA SER A 46 -13.75 -4.05 15.51
C SER A 46 -15.19 -4.54 15.35
N SER A 47 -16.12 -3.63 15.05
CA SER A 47 -17.56 -3.89 14.98
C SER A 47 -17.95 -4.70 13.74
N PHE A 48 -17.25 -4.50 12.61
CA PHE A 48 -17.69 -5.01 11.30
C PHE A 48 -16.54 -5.43 10.35
N ASP A 49 -15.27 -5.43 10.80
CA ASP A 49 -14.09 -5.60 9.92
C ASP A 49 -14.13 -4.64 8.70
N VAL A 50 -14.65 -3.43 8.91
CA VAL A 50 -14.79 -2.40 7.87
C VAL A 50 -13.55 -1.51 7.89
N PRO A 51 -12.95 -1.16 6.72
CA PRO A 51 -11.76 -0.32 6.68
C PRO A 51 -12.05 1.11 7.15
N CYS A 52 -11.10 1.66 7.89
CA CYS A 52 -11.09 3.06 8.34
C CYS A 52 -10.95 4.03 7.17
N SER A 53 -11.78 5.07 7.16
CA SER A 53 -11.75 6.21 6.25
C SER A 53 -10.59 7.19 6.49
N GLY A 54 -9.75 6.92 7.48
CA GLY A 54 -8.66 7.79 7.84
C GLY A 54 -7.70 7.06 8.76
N ARG A 55 -6.91 7.83 9.50
CA ARG A 55 -6.04 7.26 10.52
C ARG A 55 -6.88 6.66 11.65
N CYS A 56 -6.34 5.61 12.25
CA CYS A 56 -6.83 5.13 13.52
C CYS A 56 -6.22 5.99 14.62
N ASP A 57 -6.96 6.99 15.10
CA ASP A 57 -6.45 7.94 16.09
C ASP A 57 -7.44 8.16 17.24
N THR A 58 -6.98 8.86 18.25
CA THR A 58 -7.74 9.19 19.44
C THR A 58 -8.76 10.29 19.23
N HIS A 59 -8.53 11.21 18.29
CA HIS A 59 -9.36 12.41 18.08
C HIS A 59 -9.69 13.15 19.40
N GLY A 60 -8.74 13.16 20.35
CA GLY A 60 -8.93 13.78 21.67
C GLY A 60 -9.54 12.89 22.76
N TYR A 61 -9.80 11.61 22.49
CA TYR A 61 -10.35 10.64 23.45
C TYR A 61 -9.27 9.71 24.04
N SER A 62 -9.63 8.91 25.04
CA SER A 62 -8.74 7.91 25.66
C SER A 62 -8.67 6.57 24.90
N TYR A 63 -9.22 6.53 23.70
CA TYR A 63 -9.32 5.35 22.86
C TYR A 63 -9.18 5.71 21.38
N TYR A 64 -8.77 4.74 20.58
CA TYR A 64 -8.57 4.81 19.14
C TYR A 64 -9.83 4.40 18.39
N TRP A 65 -10.16 5.16 17.37
CA TRP A 65 -11.35 5.01 16.57
C TRP A 65 -11.13 5.72 15.24
N CYS A 66 -11.96 5.38 14.27
CA CYS A 66 -11.91 5.98 12.95
C CYS A 66 -13.31 6.02 12.37
N TYR A 67 -13.50 6.89 11.39
CA TYR A 67 -14.73 6.93 10.62
C TYR A 67 -14.69 5.84 9.54
N THR A 68 -15.85 5.38 9.08
CA THR A 68 -16.02 4.40 8.01
C THR A 68 -17.24 4.80 7.18
N GLN A 69 -17.50 4.11 6.07
CA GLN A 69 -18.74 4.28 5.31
C GLN A 69 -20.02 4.02 6.15
N ASP A 70 -19.91 3.22 7.22
CA ASP A 70 -21.02 2.88 8.12
C ASP A 70 -21.03 3.73 9.40
N GLY A 71 -20.17 4.75 9.48
CA GLY A 71 -20.00 5.63 10.64
C GLY A 71 -18.76 5.31 11.48
N TRP A 72 -18.73 5.82 12.71
CA TRP A 72 -17.58 5.69 13.62
C TRP A 72 -17.45 4.28 14.21
N GLY A 73 -16.22 3.76 14.28
CA GLY A 73 -15.93 2.48 14.92
C GLY A 73 -14.57 2.45 15.62
N TYR A 74 -14.45 1.58 16.62
CA TYR A 74 -13.18 1.38 17.34
C TYR A 74 -12.18 0.64 16.46
N CYS A 75 -10.96 1.15 16.38
CA CYS A 75 -9.87 0.59 15.63
C CYS A 75 -8.65 0.40 16.54
N SER A 76 -7.71 -0.43 16.09
CA SER A 76 -6.44 -0.64 16.78
C SER A 76 -5.32 0.13 16.08
N PRO A 77 -4.46 0.85 16.83
CA PRO A 77 -3.35 1.60 16.25
C PRO A 77 -2.17 0.71 15.80
N GLY A 78 -2.26 -0.60 16.03
CA GLY A 78 -1.26 -1.58 15.59
C GLY A 78 -1.74 -3.01 15.81
N GLU A 79 -1.03 -3.97 15.23
CA GLU A 79 -1.31 -5.39 15.43
C GLU A 79 -1.20 -5.78 16.91
N ASN A 80 -2.16 -6.58 17.38
CA ASN A 80 -2.20 -7.07 18.77
C ASN A 80 -2.12 -5.95 19.81
N ILE A 81 -2.72 -4.80 19.48
CA ILE A 81 -2.99 -3.70 20.39
C ILE A 81 -4.51 -3.53 20.46
N ASP A 82 -5.05 -3.34 21.67
CA ASP A 82 -6.47 -3.07 21.85
C ASP A 82 -6.84 -1.63 21.42
N TYR A 83 -8.13 -1.32 21.36
CA TYR A 83 -8.61 0.00 20.97
C TYR A 83 -8.22 1.13 21.96
N LYS A 84 -7.62 0.82 23.12
CA LYS A 84 -7.10 1.81 24.08
C LYS A 84 -5.58 1.93 24.03
N GLY A 85 -4.93 1.22 23.11
CA GLY A 85 -3.47 1.23 23.00
C GLY A 85 -2.76 0.35 24.03
N ASN A 86 -3.42 -0.68 24.58
CA ASN A 86 -2.80 -1.68 25.45
C ASN A 86 -2.36 -2.90 24.63
N LYS A 87 -1.22 -3.50 24.99
CA LYS A 87 -0.72 -4.70 24.33
C LYS A 87 -1.60 -5.91 24.66
N CYS A 88 -2.02 -6.62 23.63
CA CYS A 88 -2.71 -7.90 23.76
C CYS A 88 -1.71 -9.01 24.13
N GLN A 89 -2.16 -9.92 24.99
CA GLN A 89 -1.45 -11.16 25.35
C GLN A 89 -1.60 -12.23 24.27
N ASN A 90 -2.76 -12.30 23.63
CA ASN A 90 -3.04 -13.18 22.50
C ASN A 90 -3.39 -12.35 21.25
N THR A 91 -3.42 -13.02 20.10
CA THR A 91 -3.75 -12.37 18.83
C THR A 91 -5.15 -11.76 18.87
N CYS A 92 -5.29 -10.57 18.27
CA CYS A 92 -6.60 -9.99 18.02
C CYS A 92 -7.39 -10.89 17.06
N ALA A 93 -8.54 -11.41 17.50
CA ALA A 93 -9.34 -12.36 16.72
C ALA A 93 -10.84 -12.12 16.91
N GLN A 94 -11.64 -12.64 15.98
CA GLN A 94 -13.09 -12.55 16.04
C GLN A 94 -13.65 -13.56 17.04
N TYR A 95 -14.44 -13.07 18.00
CA TYR A 95 -15.22 -13.86 18.95
C TYR A 95 -16.71 -13.51 18.84
N SER A 96 -17.55 -14.10 19.69
CA SER A 96 -19.01 -13.96 19.62
C SER A 96 -19.55 -12.52 19.75
N VAL A 97 -18.73 -11.59 20.26
CA VAL A 97 -19.10 -10.18 20.49
C VAL A 97 -18.34 -9.20 19.59
N GLY A 98 -17.58 -9.71 18.62
CA GLY A 98 -16.70 -8.93 17.75
C GLY A 98 -15.22 -9.25 17.97
N TYR A 99 -14.35 -8.42 17.40
CA TYR A 99 -12.91 -8.59 17.55
C TYR A 99 -12.46 -8.21 18.96
N SER A 100 -11.72 -9.12 19.61
CA SER A 100 -11.27 -8.93 20.98
C SER A 100 -9.93 -9.61 21.24
N CYS A 101 -9.23 -9.14 22.25
CA CYS A 101 -8.01 -9.78 22.75
C CYS A 101 -7.98 -9.73 24.27
N LYS A 102 -7.19 -10.62 24.86
CA LYS A 102 -6.92 -10.68 26.29
C LYS A 102 -5.72 -9.81 26.60
N LEU A 103 -5.79 -9.02 27.67
CA LEU A 103 -4.71 -8.19 28.17
C LEU A 103 -3.86 -8.97 29.19
N SER A 104 -2.66 -8.48 29.49
CA SER A 104 -1.79 -9.05 30.53
C SER A 104 -2.43 -9.10 31.92
N THR A 105 -3.42 -8.24 32.18
CA THR A 105 -4.23 -8.23 33.42
C THR A 105 -5.25 -9.38 33.48
N GLY A 106 -5.36 -10.18 32.43
CA GLY A 106 -6.35 -11.25 32.29
C GLY A 106 -7.72 -10.79 31.77
N ARG A 107 -7.95 -9.47 31.64
CA ARG A 107 -9.19 -8.90 31.12
C ARG A 107 -9.27 -9.00 29.60
N TRP A 108 -10.47 -9.15 29.07
CA TRP A 108 -10.73 -9.05 27.64
C TRP A 108 -11.02 -7.60 27.26
N ASN A 109 -10.55 -7.18 26.09
CA ASN A 109 -10.85 -5.87 25.54
C ASN A 109 -11.02 -5.91 24.02
N THR A 110 -11.74 -4.93 23.50
CA THR A 110 -11.97 -4.78 22.06
C THR A 110 -10.66 -4.47 21.34
N CYS A 111 -10.43 -5.13 20.22
CA CYS A 111 -9.34 -4.82 19.32
C CYS A 111 -9.89 -4.88 17.90
N ALA A 112 -9.15 -4.35 16.93
CA ALA A 112 -9.46 -4.54 15.54
C ALA A 112 -8.22 -5.05 14.79
N PRO A 113 -8.40 -5.85 13.73
CA PRO A 113 -7.29 -6.24 12.89
C PRO A 113 -6.63 -5.02 12.27
N VAL A 114 -5.31 -5.07 12.17
CA VAL A 114 -4.53 -4.16 11.34
C VAL A 114 -3.95 -5.04 10.24
N LYS A 115 -4.26 -4.72 8.98
CA LYS A 115 -3.78 -5.49 7.82
C LYS A 115 -2.74 -4.64 7.08
N PRO A 116 -1.64 -5.22 6.59
CA PRO A 116 -0.67 -4.46 5.81
C PRO A 116 -1.30 -3.97 4.51
N LYS A 117 -0.89 -2.78 4.06
CA LYS A 117 -1.34 -2.20 2.78
C LYS A 117 -0.25 -2.42 1.73
N ALA A 118 -0.54 -3.18 0.68
CA ALA A 118 0.45 -3.47 -0.36
C ALA A 118 0.73 -2.25 -1.24
N LEU A 119 -0.33 -1.50 -1.54
CA LEU A 119 -0.30 -0.29 -2.37
C LEU A 119 -1.07 0.83 -1.70
N THR A 120 -0.47 2.01 -1.62
CA THR A 120 -1.20 3.21 -1.23
C THR A 120 -1.63 3.94 -2.49
N HIS A 121 -2.91 3.78 -2.85
CA HIS A 121 -3.54 4.59 -3.88
C HIS A 121 -3.75 6.01 -3.34
N ASN A 122 -3.40 7.01 -4.13
CA ASN A 122 -3.80 8.38 -3.89
C ASN A 122 -4.67 8.86 -5.05
N THR A 123 -5.47 9.88 -4.78
CA THR A 123 -6.30 10.52 -5.78
C THR A 123 -5.48 11.46 -6.65
N ARG A 124 -6.10 12.06 -7.67
CA ARG A 124 -5.48 13.10 -8.50
C ARG A 124 -5.04 14.33 -7.71
N TYR A 125 -5.57 14.57 -6.50
CA TYR A 125 -5.13 15.65 -5.60
C TYR A 125 -4.23 15.13 -4.48
N MET A 126 -3.61 13.97 -4.68
CA MET A 126 -2.73 13.30 -3.71
C MET A 126 -3.40 12.98 -2.36
N GLN A 127 -4.73 12.92 -2.30
CA GLN A 127 -5.43 12.47 -1.11
C GLN A 127 -5.34 10.95 -1.03
N LYS A 128 -5.02 10.40 0.14
CA LYS A 128 -4.91 8.95 0.32
C LYS A 128 -6.28 8.30 0.14
N CYS A 129 -6.35 7.29 -0.72
CA CYS A 129 -7.51 6.42 -0.81
C CYS A 129 -7.65 5.59 0.46
N ILE A 130 -8.86 5.62 0.98
CA ILE A 130 -9.31 4.82 2.12
C ILE A 130 -9.40 3.36 1.74
N ASP A 131 -10.18 3.12 0.70
CA ASP A 131 -10.53 1.83 0.17
C ASP A 131 -9.78 1.60 -1.15
N ASP A 132 -10.09 0.47 -1.78
CA ASP A 132 -9.53 0.14 -3.08
C ASP A 132 -9.97 1.15 -4.13
N CYS A 133 -9.11 1.37 -5.13
CA CYS A 133 -9.44 2.18 -6.29
C CYS A 133 -10.38 1.40 -7.22
N GLN A 134 -11.70 1.62 -7.08
CA GLN A 134 -12.78 0.84 -7.69
C GLN A 134 -13.16 1.36 -9.07
N TYR A 135 -13.57 0.46 -9.98
CA TYR A 135 -14.01 0.86 -11.32
C TYR A 135 -15.52 1.13 -11.35
N HIS A 136 -15.89 2.31 -11.83
CA HIS A 136 -17.28 2.68 -12.06
C HIS A 136 -17.63 2.54 -13.55
N GLU A 137 -18.23 1.41 -13.93
CA GLU A 137 -18.48 1.06 -15.33
C GLU A 137 -19.31 2.13 -16.08
N SER A 138 -20.35 2.69 -15.45
CA SER A 138 -21.21 3.69 -16.11
C SER A 138 -20.49 5.01 -16.38
N GLY A 139 -19.46 5.34 -15.60
CA GLY A 139 -18.68 6.58 -15.75
C GLY A 139 -17.36 6.39 -16.52
N ASP A 140 -16.96 5.14 -16.75
CA ASP A 140 -15.65 4.74 -17.27
C ASP A 140 -14.48 5.44 -16.55
N TYR A 141 -14.48 5.32 -15.22
CA TYR A 141 -13.42 5.85 -14.37
C TYR A 141 -13.21 5.01 -13.11
N PHE A 142 -12.05 5.19 -12.51
CA PHE A 142 -11.71 4.68 -11.20
C PHE A 142 -11.81 5.76 -10.13
N TRP A 143 -12.27 5.37 -8.95
CA TRP A 143 -12.49 6.27 -7.82
C TRP A 143 -12.28 5.54 -6.50
N CYS A 144 -12.06 6.30 -5.45
CA CYS A 144 -11.96 5.81 -4.09
C CYS A 144 -12.54 6.84 -3.13
N HIS A 145 -12.86 6.41 -1.92
CA HIS A 145 -13.20 7.32 -0.84
C HIS A 145 -11.95 8.02 -0.30
N THR A 146 -12.14 9.28 0.11
CA THR A 146 -11.18 10.06 0.89
C THR A 146 -11.83 10.44 2.22
N GLU A 147 -11.04 10.98 3.16
CA GLU A 147 -11.51 11.27 4.54
C GLU A 147 -12.83 12.05 4.58
N ASN A 148 -13.06 12.94 3.61
CA ASN A 148 -14.20 13.85 3.60
C ASN A 148 -15.13 13.69 2.37
N SER A 149 -14.84 12.80 1.43
CA SER A 149 -15.60 12.65 0.17
C SER A 149 -15.18 11.38 -0.60
N TRP A 150 -15.25 11.43 -1.92
CA TRP A 150 -14.62 10.54 -2.87
C TRP A 150 -13.88 11.38 -3.93
N ASP A 151 -12.91 10.79 -4.63
CA ASP A 151 -12.21 11.42 -5.75
C ASP A 151 -11.59 10.35 -6.68
N TYR A 152 -11.09 10.80 -7.83
CA TYR A 152 -10.52 9.93 -8.86
C TYR A 152 -9.14 9.41 -8.48
N CYS A 153 -8.91 8.12 -8.69
CA CYS A 153 -7.65 7.44 -8.41
C CYS A 153 -7.24 6.58 -9.61
N SER A 154 -5.99 6.11 -9.63
CA SER A 154 -5.51 5.21 -10.68
C SER A 154 -5.50 3.75 -10.22
N PRO A 155 -5.82 2.79 -11.11
CA PRO A 155 -5.85 1.37 -10.75
C PRO A 155 -4.45 0.73 -10.71
N LEU A 156 -3.52 1.25 -11.50
CA LEU A 156 -2.14 0.78 -11.66
C LEU A 156 -1.18 1.98 -11.70
N PRO A 157 0.12 1.78 -11.35
CA PRO A 157 1.13 2.83 -11.43
C PRO A 157 1.28 3.32 -12.87
N ASP A 158 1.41 4.62 -13.08
CA ASP A 158 1.49 5.23 -14.41
C ASP A 158 0.29 4.94 -15.33
N TYR A 159 -0.89 4.83 -14.73
CA TYR A 159 -2.16 4.85 -15.45
C TYR A 159 -2.99 6.06 -15.04
N THR A 160 -3.87 6.52 -15.93
CA THR A 160 -4.83 7.59 -15.65
C THR A 160 -5.98 7.06 -14.80
N TYR A 161 -6.82 7.97 -14.27
CA TYR A 161 -8.04 7.55 -13.57
C TYR A 161 -9.06 6.86 -14.48
N ARG A 162 -8.86 6.88 -15.80
CA ARG A 162 -9.64 6.10 -16.77
C ARG A 162 -9.01 4.75 -17.11
N GLY A 163 -7.86 4.42 -16.54
CA GLY A 163 -7.11 3.21 -16.87
C GLY A 163 -6.40 3.27 -18.22
N GLU A 164 -6.00 4.46 -18.68
CA GLU A 164 -5.09 4.60 -19.82
C GLU A 164 -3.65 4.65 -19.36
N SER A 165 -2.73 3.99 -20.06
CA SER A 165 -1.30 4.07 -19.73
C SER A 165 -0.81 5.49 -19.97
N CYS A 166 -0.06 6.03 -19.02
CA CYS A 166 0.77 7.20 -19.25
C CYS A 166 1.81 6.90 -20.33
N ARG A 167 2.15 7.93 -21.09
CA ARG A 167 3.17 7.90 -22.13
C ARG A 167 4.53 7.61 -21.52
N GLN A 168 5.32 6.81 -22.22
CA GLN A 168 6.71 6.56 -21.84
C GLN A 168 7.48 7.88 -21.68
N GLY A 169 8.18 8.01 -20.54
CA GLY A 169 8.95 9.21 -20.20
C GLY A 169 8.13 10.34 -19.60
N HIS A 170 6.83 10.15 -19.38
CA HIS A 170 5.96 11.10 -18.68
C HIS A 170 5.06 10.36 -17.69
N SER A 171 5.66 9.86 -16.61
CA SER A 171 4.98 9.15 -15.54
C SER A 171 3.88 10.01 -14.89
N CYS A 172 2.98 9.33 -14.17
CA CYS A 172 2.00 10.02 -13.36
C CYS A 172 2.71 10.88 -12.30
N GLY A 173 2.40 12.17 -12.26
CA GLY A 173 3.07 13.09 -11.34
C GLY A 173 2.41 14.45 -11.32
N THR A 174 2.81 15.29 -10.37
CA THR A 174 2.24 16.63 -10.24
C THR A 174 2.74 17.60 -11.30
N HIS A 175 3.95 17.41 -11.81
CA HIS A 175 4.57 18.26 -12.85
C HIS A 175 4.45 19.76 -12.54
N SER A 176 4.62 20.13 -11.27
CA SER A 176 4.48 21.49 -10.72
C SER A 176 3.04 22.03 -10.58
N TYR A 177 2.04 21.15 -10.60
CA TYR A 177 0.64 21.48 -10.32
C TYR A 177 0.17 20.95 -8.96
N SER A 178 -1.00 21.39 -8.51
CA SER A 178 -1.66 20.88 -7.29
C SER A 178 -2.38 19.54 -7.49
N TYR A 179 -2.33 18.99 -8.71
CA TYR A 179 -2.91 17.72 -9.08
C TYR A 179 -1.91 16.91 -9.90
N SER A 180 -2.09 15.58 -9.91
CA SER A 180 -1.30 14.66 -10.72
C SER A 180 -1.97 14.32 -12.05
N TRP A 181 -1.15 14.28 -13.09
CA TRP A 181 -1.56 14.01 -14.47
C TRP A 181 -0.39 13.40 -15.26
N CYS A 182 -0.70 12.92 -16.47
CA CYS A 182 0.31 12.52 -17.44
C CYS A 182 -0.20 12.69 -18.87
N TYR A 183 0.73 12.81 -19.82
CA TYR A 183 0.39 12.61 -21.23
C TYR A 183 0.06 11.14 -21.48
N THR A 184 -0.93 10.87 -22.31
CA THR A 184 -1.30 9.53 -22.79
C THR A 184 -0.79 9.26 -24.21
N SER A 185 -0.39 10.32 -24.95
CA SER A 185 0.14 10.21 -26.31
C SER A 185 1.28 11.19 -26.62
N TYR A 186 1.96 11.00 -27.76
CA TYR A 186 2.96 11.95 -28.27
C TYR A 186 2.34 13.14 -29.02
N HIS A 187 1.01 13.25 -29.06
CA HIS A 187 0.24 14.34 -29.66
C HIS A 187 -0.37 15.28 -28.61
N ASP A 188 0.23 15.31 -27.42
CA ASP A 188 -0.17 16.14 -26.28
C ASP A 188 -1.57 15.81 -25.69
N ASP A 189 -2.11 14.62 -25.97
CA ASP A 189 -3.24 14.09 -25.21
C ASP A 189 -2.80 13.80 -23.78
N TRP A 190 -3.60 14.21 -22.80
CA TRP A 190 -3.31 14.04 -21.39
C TRP A 190 -4.57 13.73 -20.58
N ASP A 191 -4.38 13.14 -19.40
CA ASP A 191 -5.47 12.89 -18.47
C ASP A 191 -4.97 12.93 -17.01
N TYR A 192 -5.89 13.03 -16.06
CA TYR A 192 -5.53 12.97 -14.64
C TYR A 192 -5.10 11.57 -14.23
N CYS A 193 -4.30 11.47 -13.19
CA CYS A 193 -3.88 10.19 -12.63
C CYS A 193 -3.71 10.32 -11.12
N GLY A 194 -3.94 9.24 -10.39
CA GLY A 194 -3.60 9.12 -8.98
C GLY A 194 -2.22 8.49 -8.79
N ILE A 195 -1.37 9.10 -7.98
CA ILE A 195 -0.06 8.52 -7.65
C ILE A 195 -0.27 7.29 -6.78
N ILE A 196 0.20 6.13 -7.23
CA ILE A 196 0.24 4.92 -6.41
C ILE A 196 1.63 4.83 -5.80
N SER A 197 1.70 5.09 -4.50
CA SER A 197 2.92 4.84 -3.77
C SER A 197 2.99 3.34 -3.49
N PRO A 198 4.16 2.69 -3.73
CA PRO A 198 4.40 1.41 -3.10
C PRO A 198 4.07 1.54 -1.61
N GLY A 199 3.32 0.58 -1.06
CA GLY A 199 3.28 0.42 0.39
C GLY A 199 4.63 -0.10 0.86
N GLU A 200 4.62 -1.21 1.58
CA GLU A 200 5.86 -1.92 1.96
C GLU A 200 6.60 -2.58 0.76
N CYS A 201 6.13 -2.40 -0.48
CA CYS A 201 6.72 -2.98 -1.69
C CYS A 201 7.87 -2.14 -2.26
N SER A 202 9.11 -2.61 -2.18
CA SER A 202 10.23 -2.06 -2.93
C SER A 202 10.29 -2.69 -4.33
N TYR A 203 9.96 -1.90 -5.35
CA TYR A 203 10.12 -2.29 -6.75
C TYR A 203 11.60 -2.19 -7.16
N THR A 204 12.10 -3.16 -7.92
CA THR A 204 13.45 -3.02 -8.49
C THR A 204 13.38 -2.11 -9.71
N ASP A 205 14.05 -0.96 -9.68
CA ASP A 205 14.16 -0.06 -10.84
C ASP A 205 14.68 -0.83 -12.07
N SER A 206 13.77 -1.16 -12.98
CA SER A 206 14.05 -1.93 -14.18
C SER A 206 14.76 -1.11 -15.28
N PHE A 207 15.19 0.13 -14.99
CA PHE A 207 15.72 1.00 -16.03
C PHE A 207 17.13 0.64 -16.55
N ARG A 208 17.93 -0.20 -15.86
CA ARG A 208 19.29 -0.54 -16.34
C ARG A 208 19.82 -1.91 -15.90
N ARG A 209 19.17 -3.02 -16.24
CA ARG A 209 19.84 -4.33 -16.23
C ARG A 209 19.74 -4.99 -17.60
N LYS A 210 20.90 -5.27 -18.21
CA LYS A 210 21.01 -6.19 -19.34
C LYS A 210 20.30 -7.49 -18.96
N ARG A 211 19.35 -7.92 -19.81
CA ARG A 211 18.64 -9.21 -19.74
C ARG A 211 19.61 -10.32 -19.32
N GLN A 212 19.48 -10.82 -18.09
CA GLN A 212 20.04 -12.13 -17.72
C GLN A 212 18.93 -13.17 -17.90
N THR A 213 19.23 -14.20 -18.69
CA THR A 213 18.28 -15.20 -19.19
C THR A 213 17.86 -16.26 -18.15
N ASN A 214 18.49 -16.31 -16.97
CA ASN A 214 18.35 -17.44 -16.05
C ASN A 214 17.87 -17.08 -14.63
N ASN A 215 17.56 -15.81 -14.33
CA ASN A 215 17.00 -15.41 -13.03
C ASN A 215 15.58 -14.88 -13.20
N PRO A 216 14.60 -15.33 -12.38
CA PRO A 216 13.26 -14.80 -12.42
C PRO A 216 13.28 -13.29 -12.13
N SER A 217 12.56 -12.52 -12.94
CA SER A 217 12.51 -11.06 -12.77
C SER A 217 11.76 -10.75 -11.48
N VAL A 218 12.43 -10.13 -10.52
CA VAL A 218 11.79 -9.64 -9.29
C VAL A 218 10.95 -8.42 -9.68
N LEU A 219 9.66 -8.46 -9.38
CA LEU A 219 8.72 -7.37 -9.63
C LEU A 219 8.61 -6.46 -8.41
N CYS A 220 8.28 -7.04 -7.24
CA CYS A 220 8.28 -6.36 -5.95
C CYS A 220 9.04 -7.21 -4.91
N THR A 221 9.74 -6.55 -3.99
CA THR A 221 10.22 -7.11 -2.74
C THR A 221 9.60 -6.36 -1.55
N ARG A 222 8.93 -7.07 -0.64
CA ARG A 222 8.56 -6.54 0.68
C ARG A 222 9.46 -7.09 1.76
N ARG A 223 9.80 -6.24 2.72
CA ARG A 223 10.43 -6.63 3.98
C ARG A 223 9.43 -6.35 5.09
N ASP A 224 9.10 -7.37 5.87
CA ASP A 224 8.36 -7.18 7.11
C ASP A 224 9.40 -6.73 8.14
N ASP A 225 9.41 -5.44 8.48
CA ASP A 225 10.35 -4.85 9.44
C ASP A 225 9.88 -5.00 10.91
N ASP A 226 8.83 -5.80 11.14
CA ASP A 226 8.09 -5.89 12.41
C ASP A 226 8.50 -7.04 13.34
N ASP A 227 9.46 -7.87 12.97
CA ASP A 227 10.00 -8.88 13.89
C ASP A 227 11.01 -8.22 14.84
N ASP A 228 10.47 -7.71 15.95
CA ASP A 228 11.13 -7.43 17.24
C ASP A 228 11.66 -8.74 17.89
N ASP A 229 11.95 -9.77 17.08
CA ASP A 229 12.54 -11.03 17.52
C ASP A 229 14.05 -10.81 17.71
N ASP A 230 14.52 -11.08 18.92
CA ASP A 230 15.93 -11.06 19.36
C ASP A 230 16.88 -11.88 18.45
N ASP A 231 16.36 -12.66 17.50
CA ASP A 231 17.09 -13.56 16.60
C ASP A 231 17.64 -12.90 15.32
N GLY A 232 17.31 -11.63 15.05
CA GLY A 232 17.91 -10.87 13.94
C GLY A 232 17.59 -11.41 12.54
N LYS A 233 16.46 -12.11 12.37
CA LYS A 233 15.94 -12.55 11.08
C LYS A 233 14.75 -11.68 10.69
N ARG A 234 14.63 -11.39 9.39
CA ARG A 234 13.49 -10.66 8.82
C ARG A 234 12.78 -11.52 7.78
N ARG A 235 11.46 -11.41 7.72
CA ARG A 235 10.66 -12.04 6.66
C ARG A 235 10.65 -11.16 5.42
N VAL A 236 10.97 -11.75 4.27
CA VAL A 236 11.03 -11.06 2.98
C VAL A 236 10.13 -11.78 1.97
N THR A 237 9.22 -11.02 1.35
CA THR A 237 8.28 -11.51 0.35
C THR A 237 8.68 -11.01 -1.03
N TYR A 238 8.88 -11.92 -1.98
CA TYR A 238 9.24 -11.62 -3.37
C TYR A 238 8.08 -11.94 -4.30
N PHE A 239 7.76 -11.02 -5.19
CA PHE A 239 6.84 -11.22 -6.31
C PHE A 239 7.69 -11.42 -7.56
N LEU A 240 7.66 -12.63 -8.12
CA LEU A 240 8.54 -13.05 -9.19
C LEU A 240 7.75 -13.29 -10.47
N GLU A 241 8.20 -12.71 -11.57
CA GLU A 241 7.68 -13.02 -12.90
C GLU A 241 8.13 -14.44 -13.31
N ASN A 242 7.17 -15.30 -13.66
CA ASN A 242 7.42 -16.60 -14.26
C ASN A 242 7.14 -16.54 -15.77
N ARG A 243 8.22 -16.52 -16.55
CA ARG A 243 8.20 -16.46 -18.03
C ARG A 243 8.04 -17.82 -18.72
N GLU A 244 7.96 -18.91 -17.97
CA GLU A 244 7.77 -20.24 -18.55
C GLU A 244 6.30 -20.49 -18.94
N ARG A 245 5.35 -19.70 -18.42
CA ARG A 245 3.93 -19.73 -18.79
C ARG A 245 3.56 -18.50 -19.63
N ASN A 246 3.77 -18.60 -20.95
CA ASN A 246 3.43 -17.54 -21.92
C ASN A 246 1.95 -17.51 -22.35
N ASN A 247 1.06 -18.15 -21.60
CA ASN A 247 -0.34 -18.31 -21.99
C ASN A 247 -1.27 -17.32 -21.25
N ILE A 248 -0.81 -16.10 -20.96
CA ILE A 248 -1.67 -15.05 -20.41
C ILE A 248 -2.24 -14.24 -21.57
N ALA A 249 -3.56 -14.19 -21.67
CA ALA A 249 -4.26 -13.49 -22.73
C ALA A 249 -4.26 -11.98 -22.49
N SER A 250 -3.99 -11.22 -23.55
CA SER A 250 -4.18 -9.78 -23.56
C SER A 250 -5.66 -9.43 -23.71
N VAL A 251 -6.08 -8.34 -23.08
CA VAL A 251 -7.45 -7.82 -23.13
C VAL A 251 -7.45 -6.34 -23.46
N ASN A 252 -8.56 -5.85 -24.01
CA ASN A 252 -8.75 -4.41 -24.22
C ASN A 252 -8.89 -3.66 -22.89
N LYS A 253 -8.81 -2.32 -22.95
CA LYS A 253 -8.90 -1.43 -21.79
C LYS A 253 -10.12 -1.69 -20.90
N LYS A 254 -11.33 -1.77 -21.49
CA LYS A 254 -12.57 -1.95 -20.72
C LYS A 254 -12.56 -3.28 -19.94
N LEU A 255 -12.13 -4.36 -20.59
CA LEU A 255 -11.99 -5.67 -19.97
C LEU A 255 -10.87 -5.69 -18.92
N CYS A 256 -9.76 -4.99 -19.16
CA CYS A 256 -8.71 -4.81 -18.16
C CYS A 256 -9.25 -4.13 -16.90
N ASN A 257 -10.02 -3.05 -17.06
CA ASN A 257 -10.61 -2.31 -15.96
C ASN A 257 -11.60 -3.14 -15.14
N GLU A 258 -12.44 -3.94 -15.82
CA GLU A 258 -13.33 -4.89 -15.15
C GLU A 258 -12.57 -5.97 -14.39
N ALA A 259 -11.47 -6.50 -14.96
CA ALA A 259 -10.64 -7.49 -14.30
C ALA A 259 -9.97 -6.91 -13.04
N LEU A 260 -9.48 -5.67 -13.10
CA LEU A 260 -8.91 -4.95 -11.96
C LEU A 260 -9.95 -4.75 -10.84
N ASP A 261 -11.18 -4.39 -11.19
CA ASP A 261 -12.28 -4.25 -10.25
C ASP A 261 -12.67 -5.59 -9.59
N LEU A 262 -12.70 -6.66 -10.38
CA LEU A 262 -12.92 -8.02 -9.86
C LEU A 262 -11.82 -8.43 -8.89
N ILE A 263 -10.55 -8.10 -9.19
CA ILE A 263 -9.41 -8.36 -8.32
C ILE A 263 -9.54 -7.59 -7.01
N ASN A 264 -9.96 -6.32 -7.03
CA ASN A 264 -10.12 -5.53 -5.80
C ASN A 264 -11.10 -6.17 -4.81
N LYS A 265 -12.14 -6.85 -5.32
CA LYS A 265 -13.14 -7.56 -4.50
C LYS A 265 -12.66 -8.90 -3.94
N TRP A 266 -11.41 -9.31 -4.24
CA TRP A 266 -10.86 -10.57 -3.74
C TRP A 266 -10.64 -10.54 -2.22
N ASP A 267 -11.10 -11.60 -1.56
CA ASP A 267 -10.77 -11.91 -0.18
C ASP A 267 -10.57 -13.42 -0.01
N ASN A 268 -9.77 -13.80 0.99
CA ASN A 268 -9.32 -15.17 1.22
C ASN A 268 -10.41 -16.07 1.84
N GLN A 269 -11.53 -15.54 2.35
CA GLN A 269 -12.58 -16.35 2.99
C GLN A 269 -13.14 -17.46 2.10
N ARG A 270 -13.02 -17.34 0.77
CA ARG A 270 -13.56 -18.31 -0.20
C ARG A 270 -12.57 -19.40 -0.57
N LEU A 271 -11.31 -19.30 -0.13
CA LEU A 271 -10.27 -20.27 -0.41
C LEU A 271 -10.41 -21.52 0.45
N ASN A 272 -10.19 -22.66 -0.18
CA ASN A 272 -9.98 -23.92 0.50
C ASN A 272 -8.97 -24.76 -0.31
N ASP A 273 -8.59 -25.90 0.24
CA ASP A 273 -7.59 -26.79 -0.34
C ASP A 273 -8.02 -27.44 -1.68
N GLN A 274 -9.30 -27.34 -2.05
CA GLN A 274 -9.86 -27.97 -3.24
C GLN A 274 -9.90 -27.02 -4.44
N SER A 275 -9.78 -27.57 -5.64
CA SER A 275 -10.02 -26.83 -6.87
C SER A 275 -11.46 -26.35 -6.92
N ARG A 276 -11.67 -25.07 -7.19
CA ARG A 276 -12.99 -24.45 -7.23
C ARG A 276 -13.00 -23.29 -8.21
N SER A 277 -13.89 -23.35 -9.18
CA SER A 277 -14.14 -22.23 -10.09
C SER A 277 -15.20 -21.29 -9.52
N ASN A 278 -15.20 -20.06 -10.05
CA ASN A 278 -16.13 -19.00 -9.72
C ASN A 278 -16.16 -18.61 -8.23
N LEU A 279 -14.97 -18.50 -7.62
CA LEU A 279 -14.84 -17.99 -6.26
C LEU A 279 -15.38 -16.55 -6.17
N ILE A 280 -15.09 -15.75 -7.18
CA ILE A 280 -15.76 -14.48 -7.44
C ILE A 280 -15.93 -14.32 -8.95
N ARG A 281 -16.92 -13.53 -9.36
CA ARG A 281 -17.30 -13.36 -10.78
C ARG A 281 -17.85 -11.98 -11.05
N SER A 282 -17.59 -11.51 -12.27
CA SER A 282 -18.20 -10.35 -12.92
C SER A 282 -18.90 -10.83 -14.20
N ALA A 283 -19.32 -9.90 -15.06
CA ALA A 283 -19.94 -10.23 -16.34
C ALA A 283 -18.96 -11.04 -17.22
N ASN A 284 -17.75 -10.52 -17.42
CA ASN A 284 -16.78 -11.08 -18.35
C ASN A 284 -15.70 -11.93 -17.69
N PHE A 285 -15.57 -11.91 -16.36
CA PHE A 285 -14.49 -12.60 -15.66
C PHE A 285 -14.95 -13.43 -14.46
N ARG A 286 -14.08 -14.36 -14.06
CA ARG A 286 -14.15 -15.08 -12.79
C ARG A 286 -12.75 -15.31 -12.24
N ILE A 287 -12.65 -15.50 -10.92
CA ILE A 287 -11.44 -15.99 -10.26
C ILE A 287 -11.65 -17.44 -9.85
N ASP A 288 -10.72 -18.29 -10.28
CA ASP A 288 -10.74 -19.73 -10.07
C ASP A 288 -9.52 -20.18 -9.25
N ASN A 289 -9.74 -21.12 -8.33
CA ASN A 289 -8.67 -21.89 -7.70
C ASN A 289 -8.48 -23.21 -8.45
N GLN A 290 -7.31 -23.40 -9.05
CA GLN A 290 -6.94 -24.62 -9.76
C GLN A 290 -6.46 -25.74 -8.81
N GLY A 291 -6.58 -25.52 -7.50
CA GLY A 291 -6.17 -26.44 -6.46
C GLY A 291 -4.78 -26.11 -5.92
N LEU A 292 -4.33 -26.95 -4.98
CA LEU A 292 -3.04 -26.78 -4.35
C LEU A 292 -1.90 -27.21 -5.26
N CYS A 293 -0.80 -26.49 -5.15
CA CYS A 293 0.48 -26.79 -5.76
C CYS A 293 1.58 -26.91 -4.70
N LYS A 294 2.75 -27.36 -5.13
CA LYS A 294 3.97 -27.35 -4.33
C LYS A 294 4.99 -26.45 -5.00
N MET A 295 5.47 -25.44 -4.27
CA MET A 295 6.51 -24.52 -4.73
C MET A 295 7.55 -24.38 -3.60
N ASN A 296 8.81 -24.69 -3.88
CA ASN A 296 9.91 -24.64 -2.89
C ASN A 296 9.58 -25.38 -1.57
N ASN A 297 9.01 -26.58 -1.66
CA ASN A 297 8.53 -27.37 -0.52
C ASN A 297 7.40 -26.75 0.33
N GLN A 298 6.84 -25.60 -0.08
CA GLN A 298 5.68 -25.00 0.55
C GLN A 298 4.40 -25.31 -0.25
N ARG A 299 3.28 -25.45 0.47
CA ARG A 299 1.94 -25.54 -0.14
C ARG A 299 1.56 -24.17 -0.70
N CYS A 300 1.09 -24.15 -1.94
CA CYS A 300 0.63 -22.93 -2.61
C CYS A 300 -0.77 -23.10 -3.20
N TYR A 301 -1.48 -21.99 -3.34
CA TYR A 301 -2.66 -21.88 -4.19
C TYR A 301 -2.23 -21.52 -5.62
N ASN A 302 -2.90 -22.12 -6.59
CA ASN A 302 -2.76 -21.82 -8.01
C ASN A 302 -4.04 -21.11 -8.48
N LEU A 303 -4.01 -19.77 -8.57
CA LEU A 303 -5.21 -18.97 -8.78
C LEU A 303 -5.18 -18.24 -10.11
N GLN A 304 -6.33 -18.16 -10.80
CA GLN A 304 -6.43 -17.59 -12.13
C GLN A 304 -7.62 -16.65 -12.27
N VAL A 305 -7.43 -15.51 -12.90
CA VAL A 305 -8.51 -14.69 -13.46
C VAL A 305 -8.75 -15.16 -14.88
N GLN A 306 -9.97 -15.62 -15.17
CA GLN A 306 -10.35 -16.19 -16.47
C GLN A 306 -11.54 -15.47 -17.08
N LEU A 307 -11.53 -15.35 -18.42
CA LEU A 307 -12.68 -14.90 -19.19
C LEU A 307 -13.85 -15.89 -19.08
N ASN A 308 -15.07 -15.36 -18.98
CA ASN A 308 -16.34 -16.09 -19.01
C ASN A 308 -16.75 -16.43 -20.44
N LYS A 309 -15.83 -17.04 -21.20
CA LYS A 309 -16.09 -17.54 -22.54
C LYS A 309 -15.52 -18.93 -22.72
N GLN A 310 -16.07 -19.65 -23.69
CA GLN A 310 -15.53 -20.94 -24.08
C GLN A 310 -14.13 -20.75 -24.69
N ARG A 311 -13.21 -21.62 -24.30
CA ARG A 311 -11.83 -21.59 -24.80
C ARG A 311 -11.79 -22.13 -26.24
N SER A 312 -11.27 -21.33 -27.16
CA SER A 312 -10.93 -21.77 -28.52
C SER A 312 -9.61 -22.55 -28.52
N ALA A 313 -9.43 -23.44 -29.49
CA ALA A 313 -8.16 -24.15 -29.65
C ALA A 313 -7.00 -23.15 -29.85
N GLY A 314 -5.90 -23.31 -29.10
CA GLY A 314 -4.74 -22.41 -29.16
C GLY A 314 -4.91 -21.08 -28.41
N GLU A 315 -6.10 -20.74 -27.93
CA GLU A 315 -6.34 -19.51 -27.18
C GLU A 315 -6.25 -19.76 -25.66
N SER A 316 -5.79 -18.77 -24.89
CA SER A 316 -5.94 -18.77 -23.44
C SER A 316 -7.10 -17.89 -23.03
N THR A 317 -7.85 -18.32 -22.02
CA THR A 317 -8.85 -17.47 -21.35
C THR A 317 -8.30 -16.85 -20.06
N THR A 318 -7.09 -17.22 -19.64
CA THR A 318 -6.47 -16.71 -18.41
C THR A 318 -5.82 -15.37 -18.69
N VAL A 319 -6.24 -14.32 -17.99
CA VAL A 319 -5.71 -12.95 -18.15
C VAL A 319 -4.80 -12.53 -17.00
N SER A 320 -4.85 -13.26 -15.89
CA SER A 320 -3.96 -13.08 -14.74
C SER A 320 -3.83 -14.42 -14.01
N HIS A 321 -2.62 -14.76 -13.59
CA HIS A 321 -2.29 -16.04 -12.98
C HIS A 321 -1.27 -15.84 -11.87
N ILE A 322 -1.58 -16.35 -10.68
CA ILE A 322 -0.69 -16.29 -9.52
C ILE A 322 -0.49 -17.65 -8.87
N VAL A 323 0.71 -17.83 -8.31
CA VAL A 323 1.05 -18.95 -7.44
C VAL A 323 1.53 -18.39 -6.11
N VAL A 324 0.76 -18.63 -5.04
CA VAL A 324 0.95 -17.96 -3.74
C VAL A 324 0.93 -18.95 -2.59
N PRO A 325 1.78 -18.79 -1.55
CA PRO A 325 1.70 -19.57 -0.33
C PRO A 325 0.31 -19.52 0.32
N VAL A 326 -0.10 -20.63 0.96
CA VAL A 326 -1.43 -20.74 1.58
C VAL A 326 -1.69 -19.69 2.68
N ALA A 327 -0.64 -19.23 3.36
CA ALA A 327 -0.74 -18.22 4.43
C ALA A 327 -0.70 -16.76 3.93
N MET A 328 -0.70 -16.54 2.60
CA MET A 328 -0.58 -15.20 2.03
C MET A 328 -1.81 -14.34 2.31
N SER A 329 -1.64 -13.04 2.58
CA SER A 329 -2.76 -12.13 2.82
C SER A 329 -3.55 -11.83 1.53
N ALA A 330 -4.84 -11.52 1.65
CA ALA A 330 -5.69 -11.18 0.50
C ALA A 330 -5.15 -9.96 -0.27
N GLU A 331 -4.64 -8.97 0.45
CA GLU A 331 -3.97 -7.80 -0.11
C GLU A 331 -2.82 -8.18 -1.05
N TYR A 332 -2.06 -9.21 -0.68
CA TYR A 332 -0.85 -9.64 -1.38
C TYR A 332 -1.21 -10.46 -2.61
N MET A 333 -2.27 -11.27 -2.49
CA MET A 333 -2.86 -11.94 -3.64
C MET A 333 -3.40 -10.91 -4.65
N ARG A 334 -4.08 -9.85 -4.19
CA ARG A 334 -4.55 -8.75 -5.05
C ARG A 334 -3.41 -8.06 -5.78
N LEU A 335 -2.34 -7.70 -5.07
CA LEU A 335 -1.13 -7.15 -5.70
C LEU A 335 -0.54 -8.12 -6.74
N ALA A 336 -0.38 -9.40 -6.41
CA ALA A 336 0.16 -10.38 -7.34
C ALA A 336 -0.68 -10.50 -8.62
N PHE A 337 -2.02 -10.49 -8.49
CA PHE A 337 -2.92 -10.51 -9.64
C PHE A 337 -2.79 -9.25 -10.50
N LYS A 338 -2.72 -8.06 -9.88
CA LYS A 338 -2.49 -6.78 -10.58
C LYS A 338 -1.18 -6.79 -11.34
N LEU A 339 -0.09 -7.24 -10.72
CA LEU A 339 1.22 -7.39 -11.36
C LEU A 339 1.18 -8.40 -12.52
N SER A 340 0.48 -9.53 -12.35
CA SER A 340 0.33 -10.53 -13.40
C SER A 340 -0.43 -10.00 -14.61
N LEU A 341 -1.50 -9.23 -14.37
CA LEU A 341 -2.30 -8.60 -15.41
C LEU A 341 -1.48 -7.53 -16.16
N GLU A 342 -0.78 -6.66 -15.43
CA GLU A 342 0.05 -5.60 -16.00
C GLU A 342 1.21 -6.15 -16.83
N LYS A 343 1.92 -7.15 -16.31
CA LYS A 343 3.07 -7.76 -17.00
C LYS A 343 2.66 -8.82 -18.03
N GLN A 344 1.39 -9.17 -18.10
CA GLN A 344 0.86 -10.26 -18.93
C GLN A 344 1.65 -11.56 -18.73
N ALA A 345 1.97 -11.86 -17.46
CA ALA A 345 2.83 -12.98 -17.09
C ALA A 345 2.34 -13.62 -15.79
N SER A 346 2.65 -14.90 -15.59
CA SER A 346 2.39 -15.58 -14.31
C SER A 346 3.24 -14.96 -13.20
N VAL A 347 2.68 -14.73 -12.02
CA VAL A 347 3.42 -14.20 -10.86
C VAL A 347 3.50 -15.25 -9.76
N HIS A 348 4.72 -15.58 -9.33
CA HIS A 348 4.99 -16.49 -8.22
C HIS A 348 5.41 -15.68 -6.99
N VAL A 349 4.75 -15.91 -5.85
CA VAL A 349 5.10 -15.23 -4.61
C VAL A 349 5.91 -16.15 -3.72
N GLN A 350 7.08 -15.70 -3.28
CA GLN A 350 7.97 -16.46 -2.41
C GLN A 350 8.20 -15.71 -1.10
N VAL A 351 8.16 -16.43 0.02
CA VAL A 351 8.48 -15.88 1.34
C VAL A 351 9.77 -16.55 1.82
N LYS A 352 10.74 -15.75 2.28
CA LYS A 352 12.02 -16.22 2.82
C LYS A 352 12.31 -15.51 4.13
N GLU A 353 13.03 -16.19 5.02
CA GLU A 353 13.71 -15.54 6.14
C GLU A 353 15.12 -15.16 5.71
N GLU A 354 15.50 -13.90 5.89
CA GLU A 354 16.85 -13.40 5.65
C GLU A 354 17.45 -12.86 6.94
N ALA A 355 18.77 -12.93 7.09
CA ALA A 355 19.44 -12.23 8.18
C ALA A 355 19.25 -10.71 8.02
N ALA A 356 18.89 -10.03 9.09
CA ALA A 356 18.81 -8.58 9.11
C ALA A 356 20.23 -8.00 8.88
N PRO A 357 20.41 -7.08 7.92
CA PRO A 357 21.72 -6.50 7.67
C PRO A 357 22.20 -5.70 8.89
N THR A 358 23.48 -5.85 9.25
CA THR A 358 24.16 -5.17 10.36
C THR A 358 24.40 -3.67 10.12
N SER A 359 24.08 -3.14 8.93
CA SER A 359 24.27 -1.72 8.59
C SER A 359 22.94 -1.01 8.38
N TYR A 360 22.72 0.00 9.22
CA TYR A 360 21.58 0.92 9.20
C TYR A 360 21.23 1.46 7.81
N SER A 361 20.02 1.13 7.35
CA SER A 361 19.20 1.98 6.50
C SER A 361 17.97 2.35 7.34
N ASN A 362 17.84 3.63 7.68
CA ASN A 362 16.85 4.20 8.60
C ASN A 362 15.46 4.33 7.96
N GLN A 363 14.88 3.23 7.51
CA GLN A 363 13.44 3.16 7.22
C GLN A 363 12.81 2.15 8.17
N ARG A 364 12.78 2.48 9.47
CA ARG A 364 12.01 1.72 10.45
C ARG A 364 10.62 2.34 10.57
N CYS A 365 9.58 1.53 10.48
CA CYS A 365 8.26 1.91 10.96
C CYS A 365 8.31 2.03 12.48
N CYS A 366 8.24 3.26 13.00
CA CYS A 366 8.39 3.48 14.43
C CYS A 366 7.05 3.28 15.15
N ARG A 367 7.02 2.38 16.15
CA ARG A 367 5.96 2.38 17.17
C ARG A 367 5.99 3.70 17.95
N ARG A 368 4.84 4.35 18.12
CA ARG A 368 4.69 5.53 18.99
C ARG A 368 5.07 5.14 20.43
N ARG A 369 6.25 5.54 20.91
CA ARG A 369 6.55 5.50 22.36
C ARG A 369 5.66 6.54 23.05
N LYS A 370 4.75 6.09 23.90
CA LYS A 370 3.95 6.94 24.78
C LYS A 370 4.91 7.70 25.72
N TYR A 371 4.76 9.03 25.81
CA TYR A 371 5.29 9.82 26.92
C TYR A 371 4.31 9.78 28.08
#